data_AF-A0A398BYW9-F1
#
_entry.id   AF-A0A398BYW9-F1
#
_cell.length_a   1.000
_cell.length_b   1.000
_cell.length_c   1.000
_cell.angle_alpha   90.00
_cell.angle_beta   90.00
_cell.angle_gamma   90.00
#
_symmetry.space_group_name_H-M   'P 1'
#
loop_
_entity.id
_entity.type
_entity.pdbx_description
1 polymer ?
#
loop_
_entity_poly.entity_id
_entity_poly.type
_entity_poly.pdbx_seq_one_letter_code
_entity_poly.pdbx_strand_id
1 'polypeptide(L)'
;MEASMRERLLTLFARWRALQEIGAMSERDLADLGMTRDQILDFASAPADTEQRMATMAGIFGLSLDEVRREYATYLDMVQTCGHCGARRQCADTLTHADESRPENCGFCPNARDYADRAAMKAARAA
;
A
#
# COMPACT_ATOMS: atom_id res chain seq x y z
N MET A 1 -12.65 -18.33 5.48
CA MET A 1 -13.83 -17.80 6.19
C MET A 1 -14.26 -16.54 5.45
N GLU A 2 -15.42 -16.54 4.79
CA GLU A 2 -15.94 -15.32 4.16
C GLU A 2 -16.43 -14.35 5.23
N ALA A 3 -16.02 -13.08 5.14
CA ALA A 3 -16.57 -12.01 5.97
C ALA A 3 -18.09 -11.91 5.74
N SER A 4 -18.86 -11.85 6.82
CA SER A 4 -20.30 -11.68 6.79
C SER A 4 -20.69 -10.38 6.10
N MET A 5 -21.84 -10.34 5.42
CA MET A 5 -22.37 -9.11 4.82
C MET A 5 -22.49 -7.96 5.83
N ARG A 6 -22.77 -8.28 7.10
CA ARG A 6 -22.80 -7.31 8.20
C ARG A 6 -21.42 -6.70 8.47
N GLU A 7 -20.39 -7.53 8.48
CA GLU A 7 -19.00 -7.10 8.68
C GLU A 7 -18.55 -6.22 7.51
N ARG A 8 -18.85 -6.62 6.27
CA ARG A 8 -18.59 -5.83 5.06
C ARG A 8 -19.27 -4.45 5.13
N LEU A 9 -20.52 -4.38 5.57
CA LEU A 9 -21.24 -3.12 5.76
C LEU A 9 -20.62 -2.23 6.84
N LEU A 10 -20.25 -2.80 7.99
CA LEU A 10 -19.60 -2.05 9.07
C LEU A 10 -18.25 -1.47 8.65
N THR A 11 -17.44 -2.24 7.89
CA THR A 11 -16.18 -1.75 7.32
C THR A 11 -16.41 -0.59 6.35
N LEU A 12 -17.44 -0.67 5.51
CA LEU A 12 -17.81 0.43 4.61
C LEU A 12 -18.24 1.69 5.38
N PHE A 13 -19.07 1.54 6.43
CA PHE A 13 -19.49 2.67 7.26
C PHE A 13 -18.34 3.31 8.03
N ALA A 14 -17.43 2.51 8.58
CA ALA A 14 -16.24 3.01 9.27
C ALA A 14 -15.35 3.80 8.31
N ARG A 15 -15.13 3.28 7.11
CA ARG A 15 -14.36 3.96 6.06
C ARG A 15 -15.03 5.25 5.58
N TRP A 16 -16.34 5.22 5.39
CA TRP A 16 -17.09 6.43 5.03
C TRP A 16 -16.97 7.51 6.11
N ARG A 17 -17.10 7.13 7.39
CA ARG A 17 -16.95 8.07 8.51
C ARG A 17 -15.56 8.68 8.58
N ALA A 18 -14.51 7.86 8.43
CA ALA A 18 -13.13 8.35 8.37
C ALA A 18 -12.93 9.36 7.23
N LEU A 19 -13.49 9.09 6.03
CA LEU A 19 -13.41 10.01 4.90
C LEU A 19 -14.15 11.34 5.17
N GLN A 20 -15.29 11.32 5.88
CA GLN A 20 -15.99 12.54 6.27
C GLN A 20 -15.19 13.34 7.31
N GLU A 21 -14.59 12.66 8.29
CA GLU A 21 -13.76 13.30 9.32
C GLU A 21 -12.52 13.96 8.69
N ILE A 22 -11.85 13.28 7.75
CA ILE A 22 -10.74 13.83 6.96
C ILE A 22 -11.21 15.04 6.13
N GLY A 23 -12.36 14.93 5.46
CA GLY A 23 -12.93 16.02 4.66
C GLY A 23 -13.25 17.27 5.49
N ALA A 24 -13.55 17.09 6.78
CA ALA A 24 -13.83 18.18 7.72
C ALA A 24 -12.58 18.80 8.36
N MET A 25 -11.39 18.22 8.18
CA MET A 25 -10.14 18.77 8.72
C MET A 25 -9.77 20.09 8.05
N SER A 26 -9.31 21.06 8.84
CA SER A 26 -8.84 22.35 8.31
C SER A 26 -7.50 22.19 7.59
N GLU A 27 -7.14 23.15 6.73
CA GLU A 27 -5.83 23.14 6.06
C GLU A 27 -4.67 23.21 7.06
N ARG A 28 -4.89 23.81 8.24
CA ARG A 28 -3.90 23.85 9.32
C ARG A 28 -3.70 22.47 9.93
N ASP A 29 -4.78 21.73 10.19
CA ASP A 29 -4.69 20.36 10.72
C ASP A 29 -3.96 19.42 9.75
N LEU A 30 -4.18 19.62 8.45
CA LEU A 30 -3.50 18.87 7.39
C LEU A 30 -2.01 19.24 7.29
N ALA A 31 -1.70 20.54 7.38
CA ALA A 31 -0.34 21.05 7.40
C ALA A 31 0.47 20.56 8.62
N ASP A 32 -0.17 20.45 9.79
CA ASP A 32 0.44 19.90 11.01
C ASP A 32 0.78 18.40 10.85
N LEU A 33 0.05 17.68 9.98
CA LEU A 33 0.37 16.30 9.58
C LEU A 33 1.40 16.22 8.44
N GLY A 34 1.81 17.36 7.88
CA GLY A 34 2.72 17.41 6.72
C GLY A 34 2.10 16.84 5.43
N MET A 35 0.77 16.79 5.34
CA MET A 35 0.04 16.21 4.22
C MET A 35 -0.95 17.21 3.62
N THR A 36 -1.16 17.13 2.32
CA THR A 36 -2.26 17.82 1.64
C THR A 36 -3.55 17.02 1.80
N ARG A 37 -4.71 17.68 1.65
CA ARG A 37 -6.02 17.02 1.72
C ARG A 37 -6.13 15.86 0.73
N ASP A 38 -5.64 16.08 -0.49
CA ASP A 38 -5.67 15.08 -1.56
C ASP A 38 -4.85 13.83 -1.18
N GLN A 39 -3.69 14.01 -0.54
CA GLN A 39 -2.87 12.89 -0.05
C GLN A 39 -3.60 12.06 1.03
N ILE A 40 -4.31 12.70 1.96
CA ILE A 40 -5.04 11.96 3.01
C ILE A 40 -6.27 11.24 2.44
N LEU A 41 -7.00 11.90 1.53
CA LEU A 41 -8.15 11.29 0.87
C LEU A 41 -7.74 10.09 0.02
N ASP A 42 -6.65 10.20 -0.74
CA ASP A 42 -6.13 9.09 -1.53
C ASP A 42 -5.72 7.90 -0.65
N PHE A 43 -5.05 8.16 0.48
CA PHE A 43 -4.72 7.12 1.46
C PHE A 43 -5.97 6.45 2.05
N ALA A 44 -6.97 7.24 2.45
CA ALA A 44 -8.24 6.73 2.98
C ALA A 44 -9.12 6.05 1.91
N SER A 45 -8.85 6.30 0.64
CA SER A 45 -9.51 5.67 -0.51
C SER A 45 -8.88 4.32 -0.92
N ALA A 46 -7.71 3.97 -0.38
CA ALA A 46 -7.09 2.69 -0.71
C ALA A 46 -7.96 1.51 -0.22
N PRO A 47 -8.04 0.41 -0.98
CA PRO A 47 -8.60 -0.86 -0.49
C PRO A 47 -7.97 -1.27 0.85
N ALA A 48 -8.77 -1.81 1.77
CA ALA A 48 -8.32 -2.14 3.12
C ALA A 48 -7.16 -3.16 3.17
N ASP A 49 -7.03 -3.98 2.14
CA ASP A 49 -5.96 -4.98 1.98
C ASP A 49 -4.69 -4.43 1.30
N THR A 50 -4.67 -3.14 0.92
CA THR A 50 -3.55 -2.55 0.16
C THR A 50 -2.23 -2.65 0.91
N GLU A 51 -2.17 -2.23 2.18
CA GLU A 51 -0.94 -2.32 2.97
C GLU A 51 -0.49 -3.77 3.17
N GLN A 52 -1.42 -4.69 3.41
CA GLN A 52 -1.10 -6.11 3.57
C GLN A 52 -0.50 -6.69 2.29
N ARG A 53 -1.08 -6.37 1.13
CA ARG A 53 -0.54 -6.78 -0.18
C ARG A 53 0.84 -6.19 -0.43
N MET A 54 1.04 -4.92 -0.08
CA MET A 54 2.34 -4.26 -0.21
C MET A 54 3.39 -4.88 0.71
N ALA A 55 3.02 -5.25 1.93
CA ALA A 55 3.93 -5.92 2.86
C ALA A 55 4.39 -7.27 2.34
N THR A 56 3.46 -8.11 1.85
CA THR A 56 3.80 -9.42 1.29
C THR A 56 4.62 -9.27 0.00
N MET A 57 4.25 -8.33 -0.89
CA MET A 57 5.03 -8.04 -2.10
C MET A 57 6.44 -7.55 -1.77
N ALA A 58 6.59 -6.63 -0.81
CA ALA A 58 7.90 -6.16 -0.34
C ALA A 58 8.79 -7.31 0.15
N GLY A 59 8.19 -8.30 0.83
CA GLY A 59 8.87 -9.51 1.29
C GLY A 59 9.54 -10.30 0.15
N ILE A 60 8.87 -10.41 -1.01
CA ILE A 60 9.44 -11.08 -2.21
C ILE A 60 10.73 -10.38 -2.68
N PHE A 61 10.84 -9.07 -2.47
CA PHE A 61 12.04 -8.27 -2.79
C PHE A 61 13.04 -8.16 -1.62
N GLY A 62 12.82 -8.86 -0.51
CA GLY A 62 13.70 -8.82 0.66
C GLY A 62 13.58 -7.53 1.49
N LEU A 63 12.45 -6.84 1.40
CA LEU A 63 12.14 -5.62 2.13
C LEU A 63 11.06 -5.84 3.19
N SER A 64 11.18 -5.18 4.34
CA SER A 64 10.06 -5.00 5.26
C SER A 64 9.19 -3.81 4.83
N LEU A 65 7.93 -3.77 5.27
CA LEU A 65 7.06 -2.62 4.99
C LEU A 65 7.63 -1.31 5.58
N ASP A 66 8.29 -1.38 6.74
CA ASP A 66 8.92 -0.21 7.36
C ASP A 66 10.08 0.32 6.51
N GLU A 67 10.83 -0.54 5.83
CA GLU A 67 11.87 -0.12 4.90
C GLU A 67 11.27 0.59 3.67
N VAL A 68 10.10 0.15 3.21
CA VAL A 68 9.34 0.83 2.14
C VAL A 68 8.85 2.20 2.64
N ARG A 69 8.40 2.32 3.89
CA ARG A 69 7.91 3.59 4.45
C ARG A 69 8.97 4.66 4.67
N ARG A 70 10.26 4.32 4.70
CA ARG A 70 11.37 5.28 4.93
C ARG A 70 11.41 6.43 3.94
N GLU A 71 11.01 6.19 2.69
CA GLU A 71 10.82 7.22 1.67
C GLU A 71 9.33 7.43 1.50
N TYR A 72 8.78 8.31 2.35
CA TYR A 72 7.35 8.39 2.58
C TYR A 72 6.55 8.94 1.39
N ALA A 73 7.11 9.90 0.64
CA ALA A 73 6.48 10.42 -0.57
C ALA A 73 6.27 9.30 -1.61
N THR A 74 7.34 8.59 -1.95
CA THR A 74 7.30 7.42 -2.86
C THR A 74 6.41 6.31 -2.30
N TYR A 75 6.36 6.11 -0.98
CA TYR A 75 5.44 5.14 -0.36
C TYR A 75 3.98 5.48 -0.64
N LEU A 76 3.58 6.75 -0.53
CA LEU A 76 2.21 7.18 -0.84
C LEU A 76 1.85 6.92 -2.31
N ASP A 77 2.77 7.22 -3.23
CA ASP A 77 2.58 6.93 -4.66
C ASP A 77 2.41 5.42 -4.91
N MET A 78 3.20 4.59 -4.22
CA MET A 78 3.09 3.14 -4.28
C MET A 78 1.75 2.64 -3.70
N VAL A 79 1.25 3.22 -2.60
CA VAL A 79 -0.06 2.88 -2.02
C VAL A 79 -1.17 3.19 -3.00
N GLN A 80 -1.15 4.38 -3.61
CA GLN A 80 -2.11 4.81 -4.61
C GLN A 80 -2.10 3.85 -5.81
N THR A 81 -0.92 3.55 -6.34
CA THR A 81 -0.75 2.64 -7.47
C THR A 81 -1.20 1.21 -7.15
N CYS A 82 -0.82 0.68 -5.98
CA CYS A 82 -1.20 -0.66 -5.54
C CYS A 82 -2.72 -0.80 -5.32
N GLY A 83 -3.34 0.24 -4.76
CA GLY A 83 -4.77 0.28 -4.48
C GLY A 83 -5.63 0.23 -5.75
N HIS A 84 -5.13 0.81 -6.85
CA HIS A 84 -5.88 0.98 -8.09
C HIS A 84 -5.42 0.10 -9.25
N CYS A 85 -4.33 -0.66 -9.10
CA CYS A 85 -3.81 -1.52 -10.17
C CYS A 85 -4.82 -2.61 -10.61
N GLY A 86 -4.86 -2.88 -11.92
CA GLY A 86 -5.75 -3.88 -12.53
C GLY A 86 -5.29 -5.34 -12.37
N ALA A 87 -4.08 -5.58 -11.86
CA ALA A 87 -3.46 -6.90 -11.82
C ALA A 87 -3.86 -7.77 -10.61
N ARG A 88 -5.04 -7.53 -10.02
CA ARG A 88 -5.50 -8.13 -8.75
C ARG A 88 -5.41 -9.66 -8.72
N ARG A 89 -5.85 -10.34 -9.78
CA ARG A 89 -5.88 -11.81 -9.83
C ARG A 89 -4.47 -12.41 -9.81
N GLN A 90 -3.59 -11.90 -10.69
CA GLN A 90 -2.20 -12.35 -10.74
C GLN A 90 -1.45 -12.00 -9.46
N CYS A 91 -1.70 -10.81 -8.90
CA CYS A 91 -1.17 -10.40 -7.61
C CYS A 91 -1.56 -11.38 -6.51
N ALA A 92 -2.84 -11.73 -6.38
CA ALA A 92 -3.30 -12.66 -5.33
C ALA A 92 -2.64 -14.04 -5.45
N ASP A 93 -2.48 -14.56 -6.68
CA ASP A 93 -1.82 -15.84 -6.95
C ASP A 93 -0.33 -15.80 -6.56
N THR A 94 0.41 -14.77 -6.98
CA THR A 94 1.81 -14.57 -6.59
C THR A 94 1.96 -14.43 -5.07
N LEU A 95 1.10 -13.64 -4.41
CA LEU A 95 1.18 -13.41 -2.96
C LEU A 95 0.81 -14.66 -2.14
N THR A 96 -0.02 -15.55 -2.69
CA THR A 96 -0.32 -16.85 -2.06
C THR A 96 0.90 -17.78 -2.05
N HIS A 97 1.77 -17.64 -3.05
CA HIS A 97 3.02 -18.40 -3.20
C HIS A 97 4.24 -17.51 -2.92
N ALA A 98 4.12 -16.54 -2.01
CA ALA A 98 5.14 -15.52 -1.80
C ALA A 98 6.50 -16.12 -1.36
N ASP A 99 6.49 -17.18 -0.55
CA ASP A 99 7.70 -17.84 -0.05
C ASP A 99 8.52 -18.52 -1.17
N GLU A 100 7.88 -18.86 -2.28
CA GLU A 100 8.50 -19.48 -3.46
C GLU A 100 8.73 -18.46 -4.60
N SER A 101 8.09 -17.30 -4.50
CA SER A 101 8.14 -16.25 -5.50
C SER A 101 9.46 -15.49 -5.43
N ARG A 102 9.89 -14.99 -6.59
CA ARG A 102 11.07 -14.13 -6.73
C ARG A 102 10.72 -12.82 -7.42
N PRO A 103 11.56 -11.78 -7.31
CA PRO A 103 11.34 -10.50 -7.98
C PRO A 103 11.03 -10.61 -9.47
N GLU A 104 11.63 -11.57 -10.17
CA GLU A 104 11.42 -11.80 -11.60
C GLU A 104 9.98 -12.24 -11.93
N ASN A 105 9.27 -12.85 -10.98
CA ASN A 105 7.87 -13.24 -11.13
C ASN A 105 6.91 -12.04 -11.02
N CYS A 106 7.40 -10.89 -10.54
CA CYS A 106 6.57 -9.74 -10.18
C CYS A 106 6.46 -8.68 -11.28
N GLY A 107 6.89 -8.97 -12.53
CA GLY A 107 6.87 -8.01 -13.64
C GLY A 107 5.48 -7.45 -14.02
N PHE A 108 4.40 -8.07 -13.53
CA PHE A 108 3.03 -7.55 -13.67
C PHE A 108 2.70 -6.40 -12.70
N CYS A 109 3.45 -6.28 -11.60
CA CYS A 109 3.19 -5.31 -10.55
C CYS A 109 3.74 -3.95 -10.99
N PRO A 110 2.92 -2.88 -11.05
CA PRO A 110 3.42 -1.56 -11.44
C PRO A 110 4.49 -1.00 -10.48
N ASN A 111 4.45 -1.41 -9.20
CA ASN A 111 5.41 -1.00 -8.17
C ASN A 111 6.67 -1.89 -8.13
N ALA A 112 6.80 -2.90 -9.01
CA ALA A 112 7.91 -3.86 -8.95
C ALA A 112 9.27 -3.17 -9.02
N ARG A 113 9.37 -2.13 -9.85
CA ARG A 113 10.59 -1.33 -9.97
C ARG A 113 10.92 -0.60 -8.68
N ASP A 114 9.94 0.04 -8.04
CA ASP A 114 10.17 0.76 -6.77
C ASP A 114 10.67 -0.19 -5.67
N TYR A 115 10.11 -1.40 -5.58
CA TYR A 115 10.62 -2.41 -4.66
C TYR A 115 12.07 -2.83 -5.00
N ALA A 116 12.37 -3.06 -6.28
CA ALA A 116 13.72 -3.44 -6.71
C ALA A 116 14.76 -2.34 -6.42
N ASP A 117 14.45 -1.10 -6.75
CA ASP A 117 15.34 0.05 -6.54
C ASP A 117 15.65 0.22 -5.05
N ARG A 118 14.64 0.09 -4.18
CA ARG A 118 14.81 0.14 -2.72
C ARG A 118 15.63 -1.04 -2.18
N ALA A 119 15.42 -2.25 -2.69
CA ALA A 119 16.20 -3.42 -2.31
C ALA A 119 17.68 -3.25 -2.70
N ALA A 120 17.95 -2.68 -3.88
CA ALA A 120 19.31 -2.34 -4.32
C ALA A 120 19.96 -1.28 -3.43
N MET A 121 19.22 -0.21 -3.07
CA MET A 121 19.72 0.81 -2.15
C MET A 121 20.02 0.25 -0.75
N LYS A 122 19.18 -0.67 -0.24
CA LYS A 122 19.43 -1.37 1.02
C LYS A 122 20.72 -2.19 0.96
N ALA A 123 20.92 -2.96 -0.11
CA ALA A 123 22.14 -3.74 -0.30
C ALA A 123 23.39 -2.85 -0.37
N ALA A 124 23.33 -1.75 -1.12
CA ALA A 124 24.44 -0.80 -1.24
C ALA A 124 24.83 -0.13 0.08
N ARG A 125 23.88 0.06 1.01
CA ARG A 125 24.14 0.61 2.36
C ARG A 125 24.71 -0.41 3.35
N ALA A 126 24.59 -1.70 3.05
CA ALA A 126 25.07 -2.78 3.91
C ALA A 126 26.48 -3.29 3.52
N ALA A 127 26.98 -2.90 2.34
CA ALA A 127 28.32 -3.17 1.84
C ALA A 127 29.32 -2.09 2.29
#